data_AF-A0AAN0J914-F1
#
_entry.id   AF-A0AAN0J914-F1
#
_cell.length_a   1.000
_cell.length_b   1.000
_cell.length_c   1.000
_cell.angle_alpha   90.00
_cell.angle_beta   90.00
_cell.angle_gamma   90.00
#
_symmetry.space_group_name_H-M   'P 1'
#
loop_
_entity.id
_entity.type
_entity.pdbx_description
1 polymer ?
#
loop_
_entity_poly.entity_id
_entity_poly.type
_entity_poly.pdbx_seq_one_letter_code
_entity_poly.pdbx_strand_id
1 'polypeptide(L)'
;MFYNVCKILRRKLDVDDIKEFLSYYSTSLSRKIENCTDISSIIRHFKDECSLTDIALLHSVVEKMEITEAKEHIETYRTELKEFYKSISVSLCLEKRFGSVSHLQCETVTFIFDWKPEEHVLQDIKDILSKVSGKLLKIQFIEPHKSICVTCSFPFSDVGFTVLRMIENIHILMGQGLKELTIGNLTLWRRKDVREEELKEKVQGLLQSTEVISYIILEEAEYKLRDAISSKEKEVVALQQLLQEEPLYEELTVLRSQFNEIQKENEESSNKLSKMKNEYLRSLSSNTDSAASKVRRGMSFEIDDCKCHLKAMTRPDYQPLVDD
;
A
#
# COMPACT_ATOMS: atom_id res chain seq x y z
N MET A 1 -0.33 15.29 24.35
CA MET A 1 -0.82 16.02 23.16
C MET A 1 -2.21 15.54 22.72
N PHE A 2 -2.37 14.32 22.19
CA PHE A 2 -3.61 13.89 21.50
C PHE A 2 -4.90 14.10 22.32
N TYR A 3 -4.88 13.74 23.60
CA TYR A 3 -6.03 13.95 24.51
C TYR A 3 -6.44 15.43 24.62
N ASN A 4 -5.48 16.35 24.77
CA ASN A 4 -5.76 17.78 24.92
C ASN A 4 -6.36 18.34 23.63
N VAL A 5 -5.79 17.98 22.47
CA VAL A 5 -6.30 18.40 21.17
C VAL A 5 -7.72 17.85 20.94
N CYS A 6 -7.94 16.55 21.14
CA CYS A 6 -9.27 15.96 20.98
C CYS A 6 -10.32 16.58 21.92
N LYS A 7 -9.92 16.95 23.15
CA LYS A 7 -10.81 17.64 24.09
C LYS A 7 -11.25 19.02 23.58
N ILE A 8 -10.36 19.74 22.91
CA ILE A 8 -10.66 21.05 22.29
C ILE A 8 -11.54 20.84 21.06
N LEU A 9 -11.20 19.88 20.19
CA LEU A 9 -11.97 19.56 18.98
C LEU A 9 -13.43 19.23 19.30
N ARG A 10 -13.70 18.44 20.34
CA ARG A 10 -15.08 18.11 20.79
C ARG A 10 -15.94 19.33 21.17
N ARG A 11 -15.31 20.45 21.50
CA ARG A 11 -16.01 21.66 21.96
C ARG A 11 -16.21 22.68 20.86
N LYS A 12 -15.37 22.65 19.82
CA LYS A 12 -15.29 23.71 18.81
C LYS A 12 -15.65 23.27 17.39
N LEU A 13 -15.67 21.98 17.10
CA LEU A 13 -16.03 21.48 15.77
C LEU A 13 -17.53 21.27 15.65
N ASP A 14 -18.06 21.68 14.50
CA ASP A 14 -19.34 21.23 13.98
C ASP A 14 -19.20 19.93 13.15
N VAL A 15 -20.22 19.08 13.20
CA VAL A 15 -20.20 17.75 12.57
C VAL A 15 -20.22 17.84 11.05
N ASP A 16 -20.99 18.76 10.49
CA ASP A 16 -21.16 18.87 9.05
C ASP A 16 -19.93 19.50 8.41
N ASP A 17 -19.40 20.57 9.03
CA ASP A 17 -18.17 21.24 8.59
C ASP A 17 -16.98 20.28 8.52
N ILE A 18 -16.79 19.44 9.55
CA ILE A 18 -15.68 18.48 9.57
C ILE A 18 -15.90 17.34 8.58
N LYS A 19 -17.14 16.88 8.39
CA LYS A 19 -17.45 15.85 7.38
C LYS A 19 -17.15 16.36 5.99
N GLU A 20 -17.56 17.59 5.68
CA GLU A 20 -17.26 18.24 4.41
C GLU A 20 -15.74 18.29 4.18
N PHE A 21 -14.97 18.82 5.14
CA PHE A 21 -13.52 18.89 5.00
C PHE A 21 -12.87 17.52 4.78
N LEU A 22 -13.26 16.52 5.56
CA LEU A 22 -12.68 15.18 5.48
C LEU A 22 -13.11 14.44 4.20
N SER A 23 -14.28 14.77 3.64
CA SER A 23 -14.72 14.24 2.35
C SER A 23 -13.76 14.60 1.22
N TYR A 24 -13.20 15.83 1.26
CA TYR A 24 -12.16 16.27 0.34
C TYR A 24 -10.78 15.69 0.65
N TYR A 25 -10.52 15.32 1.90
CA TYR A 25 -9.21 14.83 2.33
C TYR A 25 -8.94 13.37 1.90
N SER A 26 -9.93 12.49 2.05
CA SER A 26 -9.80 11.08 1.70
C SER A 26 -11.15 10.41 1.50
N THR A 27 -11.30 9.68 0.38
CA THR A 27 -12.48 8.86 0.09
C THR A 27 -12.65 7.72 1.11
N SER A 28 -11.54 7.14 1.58
CA SER A 28 -11.58 6.06 2.58
C SER A 28 -12.00 6.58 3.96
N LEU A 29 -11.54 7.77 4.34
CA LEU A 29 -11.95 8.40 5.60
C LEU A 29 -13.40 8.89 5.53
N SER A 30 -13.80 9.50 4.41
CA SER A 30 -15.17 9.94 4.13
C SER A 30 -16.19 8.82 4.39
N ARG A 31 -15.91 7.63 3.84
CA ARG A 31 -16.77 6.45 4.01
C ARG A 31 -16.84 5.94 5.46
N LYS A 32 -15.76 6.07 6.22
CA LYS A 32 -15.74 5.69 7.65
C LYS A 32 -16.57 6.64 8.51
N ILE A 33 -16.59 7.94 8.16
CA ILE A 33 -17.25 8.98 8.95
C ILE A 33 -18.68 9.30 8.50
N GLU A 34 -19.12 8.79 7.34
CA GLU A 34 -20.45 9.04 6.76
C GLU A 34 -21.57 8.80 7.79
N ASN A 35 -21.53 7.66 8.49
CA ASN A 35 -22.49 7.25 9.51
C ASN A 35 -22.25 7.86 10.90
N CYS A 36 -21.23 8.72 11.09
CA CYS A 36 -20.97 9.33 12.38
C CYS A 36 -21.99 10.44 12.67
N THR A 37 -22.67 10.37 13.81
CA THR A 37 -23.66 11.38 14.22
C THR A 37 -23.08 12.47 15.13
N ASP A 38 -21.87 12.26 15.64
CA ASP A 38 -21.24 13.17 16.61
C ASP A 38 -19.72 13.27 16.42
N ILE A 39 -19.15 14.37 16.91
CA ILE A 39 -17.71 14.64 16.84
C ILE A 39 -16.88 13.59 17.56
N SER A 40 -17.37 12.98 18.64
CA SER A 40 -16.60 11.96 19.35
C SER A 40 -16.44 10.69 18.52
N SER A 41 -17.48 10.31 17.75
CA SER A 41 -17.42 9.23 16.77
C SER A 41 -16.41 9.54 15.66
N ILE A 42 -16.38 10.76 15.13
CA ILE A 42 -15.40 11.20 14.12
C ILE A 42 -13.97 11.18 14.67
N ILE A 43 -13.76 11.71 15.88
CA ILE A 43 -12.44 11.73 16.55
C ILE A 43 -11.91 10.31 16.80
N ARG A 44 -12.79 9.32 17.00
CA ARG A 44 -12.35 7.93 17.13
C ARG A 44 -11.63 7.46 15.87
N HIS A 45 -12.11 7.84 14.69
CA HIS A 45 -11.46 7.54 13.42
C HIS A 45 -10.13 8.30 13.25
N PHE A 46 -9.97 9.49 13.83
CA PHE A 46 -8.67 10.18 13.81
C PHE A 46 -7.59 9.41 14.55
N LYS A 47 -7.96 8.67 15.61
CA LYS A 47 -7.02 7.85 16.37
C LYS A 47 -6.49 6.67 15.54
N ASP A 48 -7.29 6.19 14.59
CA ASP A 48 -6.90 5.08 13.73
C ASP A 48 -6.03 5.57 12.56
N GLU A 49 -6.20 6.82 12.12
CA GLU A 49 -5.45 7.43 11.02
C GLU A 49 -4.18 8.19 11.47
N CYS A 50 -4.10 8.60 12.75
CA CYS A 50 -2.93 9.25 13.34
C CYS A 50 -2.13 8.27 14.19
N SER A 51 -0.81 8.45 14.23
CA SER A 51 0.08 7.76 15.16
C SER A 51 0.79 8.75 16.08
N LEU A 52 1.63 8.24 16.99
CA LEU A 52 2.51 9.12 17.80
C LEU A 52 3.46 9.93 16.92
N THR A 53 3.86 9.40 15.78
CA THR A 53 4.86 10.02 14.91
C THR A 53 4.24 10.77 13.73
N ASP A 54 3.04 10.36 13.29
CA ASP A 54 2.28 10.96 12.22
C ASP A 54 0.98 11.57 12.73
N ILE A 55 0.97 12.89 12.82
CA ILE A 55 -0.16 13.70 13.27
C ILE A 55 -0.65 14.65 12.17
N ALA A 56 -0.34 14.34 10.90
CA ALA A 56 -0.63 15.22 9.76
C ALA A 56 -2.13 15.55 9.64
N LEU A 57 -2.99 14.53 9.75
CA LEU A 57 -4.44 14.72 9.71
C LEU A 57 -4.92 15.68 10.80
N LEU A 58 -4.46 15.48 12.04
CA LEU A 58 -4.83 16.31 13.18
C LEU A 58 -4.37 17.77 12.99
N HIS A 59 -3.16 17.97 12.46
CA HIS A 59 -2.64 19.29 12.13
C HIS A 59 -3.46 19.98 11.04
N SER A 60 -3.78 19.28 9.95
CA SER A 60 -4.60 19.81 8.85
C SER A 60 -6.00 20.22 9.31
N VAL A 61 -6.65 19.42 10.16
CA VAL A 61 -7.97 19.75 10.72
C VAL A 61 -7.89 21.02 11.57
N VAL A 62 -6.93 21.09 12.49
CA VAL A 62 -6.77 22.25 13.39
C VAL A 62 -6.43 23.53 12.62
N GLU A 63 -5.62 23.43 11.58
CA GLU A 63 -5.26 24.55 10.72
C GLU A 63 -6.45 25.03 9.89
N LYS A 64 -7.17 24.12 9.23
CA LYS A 64 -8.31 24.46 8.39
C LYS A 64 -9.48 25.06 9.17
N MET A 65 -9.68 24.58 10.40
CA MET A 65 -10.76 25.03 11.29
C MET A 65 -10.34 26.19 12.19
N GLU A 66 -9.13 26.74 12.00
CA GLU A 66 -8.60 27.91 12.72
C GLU A 66 -8.63 27.78 14.26
N ILE A 67 -8.44 26.57 14.79
CA ILE A 67 -8.51 26.29 16.23
C ILE A 67 -7.16 26.61 16.90
N THR A 68 -6.95 27.89 17.23
CA THR A 68 -5.69 28.40 17.80
C THR A 68 -5.21 27.67 19.06
N GLU A 69 -6.11 27.36 20.00
CA GLU A 69 -5.81 26.62 21.23
C GLU A 69 -5.23 25.22 20.95
N ALA A 70 -5.74 24.54 19.94
CA ALA A 70 -5.25 23.22 19.54
C ALA A 70 -3.94 23.33 18.74
N LYS A 71 -3.78 24.42 17.98
CA LYS A 71 -2.58 24.67 17.17
C LYS A 71 -1.33 24.76 18.02
N GLU A 72 -1.39 25.46 19.15
CA GLU A 72 -0.27 25.56 20.09
C GLU A 72 0.18 24.17 20.58
N HIS A 73 -0.76 23.34 21.05
CA HIS A 73 -0.46 21.99 21.49
C HIS A 73 0.16 21.10 20.40
N ILE A 74 -0.25 21.28 19.14
CA ILE A 74 0.33 20.54 18.02
C ILE A 74 1.75 21.03 17.73
N GLU A 75 2.00 22.34 17.66
CA GLU A 75 3.32 22.87 17.33
C GLU A 75 4.35 22.60 18.43
N THR A 76 3.96 22.66 19.71
CA THR A 76 4.81 22.22 20.82
C THR A 76 5.21 20.76 20.65
N TYR A 77 4.24 19.88 20.38
CA TYR A 77 4.52 18.46 20.19
C TYR A 77 5.36 18.17 18.95
N ARG A 78 5.18 18.91 17.84
CA ARG A 78 6.03 18.78 16.65
C ARG A 78 7.47 19.16 16.96
N THR A 79 7.67 20.19 17.78
CA THR A 79 8.99 20.62 18.22
C THR A 79 9.66 19.56 19.08
N GLU A 80 8.92 19.04 20.07
CA GLU A 80 9.39 17.94 20.92
C GLU A 80 9.71 16.68 20.11
N LEU A 81 8.84 16.30 19.17
CA LEU A 81 9.08 15.18 18.26
C LEU A 81 10.33 15.39 17.41
N LYS A 82 10.57 16.61 16.92
CA LYS A 82 11.76 16.93 16.12
C LYS A 82 13.04 16.77 16.94
N GLU A 83 13.04 17.20 18.20
CA GLU A 83 14.17 16.97 19.12
C GLU A 83 14.32 15.48 19.49
N PHE A 84 13.21 14.77 19.65
CA PHE A 84 13.23 13.32 19.86
C PHE A 84 13.88 12.57 18.69
N TYR A 85 13.53 12.89 17.43
CA TYR A 85 14.12 12.24 16.27
C TYR A 85 15.63 12.43 16.15
N LYS A 86 16.13 13.60 16.56
CA LYS A 86 17.57 13.92 16.56
C LYS A 86 18.36 13.16 17.64
N SER A 87 17.71 12.78 18.72
CA SER A 87 18.36 12.20 19.90
C SER A 87 18.22 10.67 19.98
N ILE A 88 17.20 10.08 19.35
CA ILE A 88 16.97 8.64 19.41
C ILE A 88 17.82 7.89 18.38
N SER A 89 18.68 6.99 18.89
CA SER A 89 19.44 6.04 18.05
C SER A 89 18.50 5.05 17.37
N VAL A 90 18.83 4.63 16.14
CA VAL A 90 18.07 3.61 15.41
C VAL A 90 18.05 2.28 16.16
N SER A 91 19.12 1.94 16.89
CA SER A 91 19.18 0.74 17.74
C SER A 91 18.01 0.63 18.74
N LEU A 92 17.55 1.75 19.30
CA LEU A 92 16.43 1.80 20.23
C LEU A 92 15.06 1.70 19.56
N CYS A 93 15.01 1.80 18.23
CA CYS A 93 13.82 1.73 17.40
C CYS A 93 13.60 0.37 16.75
N LEU A 94 14.56 -0.56 16.90
CA LEU A 94 14.49 -1.90 16.33
C LEU A 94 13.29 -2.66 16.89
N GLU A 95 12.61 -3.38 15.99
CA GLU A 95 11.42 -4.23 16.25
C GLU A 95 10.21 -3.47 16.82
N LYS A 96 10.30 -2.14 16.96
CA LYS A 96 9.19 -1.31 17.39
C LYS A 96 8.30 -0.98 16.20
N ARG A 97 6.99 -1.18 16.38
CA ARG A 97 5.98 -0.72 15.44
C ARG A 97 5.64 0.74 15.70
N PHE A 98 5.73 1.54 14.64
CA PHE A 98 5.34 2.95 14.59
C PHE A 98 3.87 3.13 14.14
N GLY A 99 3.28 2.13 13.50
CA GLY A 99 1.88 2.08 13.06
C GLY A 99 1.07 0.94 13.69
N SER A 100 -0.23 1.13 13.81
CA SER A 100 -1.18 0.14 14.32
C SER A 100 -1.88 -0.68 13.22
N VAL A 101 -1.86 -0.20 11.97
CA VAL A 101 -2.65 -0.74 10.86
C VAL A 101 -1.81 -1.69 10.00
N SER A 102 -2.34 -2.88 9.73
CA SER A 102 -1.79 -3.79 8.74
C SER A 102 -2.09 -3.29 7.33
N HIS A 103 -1.04 -2.92 6.59
CA HIS A 103 -1.13 -2.53 5.19
C HIS A 103 -1.09 -3.75 4.26
N LEU A 104 -1.65 -3.63 3.06
CA LEU A 104 -1.46 -4.63 2.01
C LEU A 104 0.01 -4.64 1.59
N GLN A 105 0.51 -5.78 1.11
CA GLN A 105 1.91 -5.86 0.67
C GLN A 105 2.23 -4.81 -0.40
N CYS A 106 1.35 -4.59 -1.38
CA CYS A 106 1.53 -3.57 -2.42
C CYS A 106 1.57 -2.13 -1.92
N GLU A 107 1.12 -1.85 -0.68
CA GLU A 107 1.18 -0.54 -0.03
C GLU A 107 2.47 -0.33 0.78
N THR A 108 3.42 -1.27 0.70
CA THR A 108 4.65 -1.23 1.49
C THR A 108 5.89 -1.03 0.62
N VAL A 109 6.85 -0.26 1.13
CA VAL A 109 8.21 -0.16 0.58
C VAL A 109 9.19 -0.59 1.66
N THR A 110 10.12 -1.46 1.29
CA THR A 110 11.18 -1.95 2.17
C THR A 110 12.53 -1.50 1.64
N PHE A 111 13.29 -0.83 2.50
CA PHE A 111 14.66 -0.39 2.25
C PHE A 111 15.61 -1.20 3.12
N ILE A 112 16.62 -1.81 2.53
CA ILE A 112 17.72 -2.42 3.28
C ILE A 112 18.93 -1.53 3.10
N PHE A 113 19.38 -0.87 4.16
CA PHE A 113 20.57 -0.02 4.17
C PHE A 113 21.74 -0.76 4.82
N ASP A 114 22.94 -0.58 4.27
CA ASP A 114 24.20 -1.11 4.80
C ASP A 114 24.72 -0.32 6.01
N TRP A 115 23.83 -0.10 6.97
CA TRP A 115 24.06 0.73 8.14
C TRP A 115 24.18 -0.13 9.39
N LYS A 116 24.94 0.38 10.36
CA LYS A 116 24.92 -0.14 11.72
C LYS A 116 23.95 0.68 12.57
N PRO A 117 22.98 0.05 13.26
CA PRO A 117 21.98 0.76 14.06
C PRO A 117 22.55 1.72 15.12
N GLU A 118 23.76 1.45 15.62
CA GLU A 118 24.43 2.23 16.67
C GLU A 118 25.05 3.52 16.13
N GLU A 119 25.38 3.57 14.85
CA GLU A 119 26.06 4.71 14.19
C GLU A 119 25.07 5.75 13.65
N HIS A 120 23.77 5.47 13.72
CA HIS A 120 22.71 6.29 13.12
C HIS A 120 21.60 6.66 14.10
N VAL A 121 20.98 7.81 13.84
CA VAL A 121 19.79 8.30 14.53
C VAL A 121 18.55 8.21 13.64
N LEU A 122 17.36 8.19 14.24
CA LEU A 122 16.11 8.08 13.48
C LEU A 122 15.91 9.26 12.52
N GLN A 123 16.49 10.43 12.83
CA GLN A 123 16.50 11.58 11.94
C GLN A 123 17.18 11.27 10.59
N ASP A 124 18.24 10.45 10.56
CA ASP A 124 18.96 10.13 9.32
C ASP A 124 18.05 9.40 8.32
N ILE A 125 17.28 8.42 8.82
CA ILE A 125 16.27 7.69 8.03
C ILE A 125 15.22 8.66 7.52
N LYS A 126 14.72 9.54 8.40
CA LYS A 126 13.67 10.50 8.04
C LYS A 126 14.13 11.49 6.97
N ASP A 127 15.37 11.96 7.05
CA ASP A 127 15.94 12.90 6.07
C ASP A 127 16.11 12.26 4.70
N ILE A 128 16.57 11.00 4.66
CA ILE A 128 16.67 10.25 3.39
C ILE A 128 15.29 10.03 2.79
N LEU A 129 14.34 9.49 3.57
CA LEU A 129 12.99 9.24 3.09
C LEU A 129 12.32 10.54 2.61
N SER A 130 12.55 11.65 3.31
CA SER A 130 12.07 12.96 2.90
C SER A 130 12.69 13.44 1.60
N LYS A 131 13.97 13.14 1.36
CA LYS A 131 14.67 13.53 0.13
C LYS A 131 14.21 12.73 -1.08
N VAL A 132 13.91 11.44 -0.92
CA VAL A 132 13.58 10.55 -2.04
C VAL A 132 12.08 10.46 -2.32
N SER A 133 11.25 10.64 -1.31
CA SER A 133 9.79 10.49 -1.42
C SER A 133 9.03 11.76 -1.06
N GLY A 134 9.65 12.73 -0.39
CA GLY A 134 8.93 13.83 0.23
C GLY A 134 8.17 13.35 1.47
N LYS A 135 6.85 13.51 1.48
CA LYS A 135 5.99 13.14 2.63
C LYS A 135 5.14 11.88 2.37
N LEU A 136 5.45 11.12 1.32
CA LEU A 136 4.64 9.97 0.90
C LEU A 136 4.77 8.78 1.85
N LEU A 137 6.00 8.52 2.30
CA LEU A 137 6.31 7.32 3.05
C LEU A 137 6.13 7.52 4.56
N LYS A 138 5.39 6.59 5.18
CA LYS A 138 5.23 6.49 6.63
C LYS A 138 6.02 5.31 7.15
N ILE A 139 6.95 5.52 8.07
CA ILE A 139 7.74 4.43 8.67
C ILE A 139 6.79 3.53 9.50
N GLN A 140 6.83 2.23 9.25
CA GLN A 140 6.02 1.23 9.95
C GLN A 140 6.80 0.53 11.05
N PHE A 141 7.98 0.03 10.73
CA PHE A 141 8.89 -0.59 11.69
C PHE A 141 10.30 -0.63 11.10
N ILE A 142 11.27 -0.80 11.98
CA ILE A 142 12.68 -0.94 11.63
C ILE A 142 13.13 -2.28 12.20
N GLU A 143 13.63 -3.16 11.35
CA GLU A 143 14.11 -4.48 11.76
C GLU A 143 15.63 -4.56 11.69
N PRO A 144 16.26 -5.24 12.65
CA PRO A 144 17.64 -5.63 12.51
C PRO A 144 17.72 -6.76 11.48
N HIS A 145 18.46 -6.50 10.42
CA HIS A 145 18.99 -7.55 9.55
C HIS A 145 20.51 -7.61 9.79
N LYS A 146 21.27 -8.28 8.91
CA LYS A 146 22.73 -8.07 8.81
C LYS A 146 23.13 -6.59 8.54
N SER A 147 22.13 -5.72 8.42
CA SER A 147 22.14 -4.29 8.19
C SER A 147 20.76 -3.72 8.63
N ILE A 148 20.46 -2.43 8.43
CA ILE A 148 19.15 -1.86 8.85
C ILE A 148 18.07 -2.12 7.78
N CYS A 149 16.94 -2.70 8.17
CA CYS A 149 15.76 -2.84 7.32
C CYS A 149 14.70 -1.81 7.76
N VAL A 150 14.27 -0.93 6.86
CA VAL A 150 13.23 0.08 7.11
C VAL A 150 12.03 -0.25 6.23
N THR A 151 10.91 -0.61 6.86
CA THR A 151 9.65 -0.80 6.16
C THR A 151 8.78 0.43 6.33
N CYS A 152 8.32 0.97 5.21
CA CYS A 152 7.41 2.10 5.12
C CYS A 152 6.10 1.67 4.45
N SER A 153 5.03 2.43 4.70
CA SER A 153 3.78 2.34 3.96
C SER A 153 3.44 3.65 3.25
N PHE A 154 2.56 3.55 2.26
CA PHE A 154 1.99 4.66 1.53
C PHE A 154 0.57 4.28 1.06
N PRO A 155 -0.30 5.25 0.71
CA PRO A 155 -1.65 4.95 0.26
C PRO A 155 -1.65 4.13 -1.04
N PHE A 156 -2.55 3.15 -1.16
CA PHE A 156 -2.67 2.37 -2.39
C PHE A 156 -2.88 3.23 -3.65
N SER A 157 -3.58 4.37 -3.55
CA SER A 157 -3.77 5.30 -4.68
C SER A 157 -2.47 5.85 -5.28
N ASP A 158 -1.38 5.74 -4.53
CA ASP A 158 -0.09 6.34 -4.83
C ASP A 158 0.95 5.29 -5.24
N VAL A 159 0.57 4.03 -5.51
CA VAL A 159 1.53 2.97 -5.87
C VAL A 159 2.32 3.36 -7.11
N GLY A 160 1.64 3.73 -8.20
CA GLY A 160 2.31 4.16 -9.43
C GLY A 160 3.25 5.35 -9.22
N PHE A 161 2.80 6.35 -8.46
CA PHE A 161 3.59 7.54 -8.15
C PHE A 161 4.80 7.24 -7.27
N THR A 162 4.63 6.38 -6.28
CA THR A 162 5.69 5.95 -5.36
C THR A 162 6.78 5.19 -6.10
N VAL A 163 6.40 4.26 -6.98
CA VAL A 163 7.35 3.52 -7.82
C VAL A 163 8.17 4.46 -8.70
N LEU A 164 7.51 5.39 -9.39
CA LEU A 164 8.19 6.36 -10.25
C LEU A 164 9.20 7.19 -9.45
N ARG A 165 8.77 7.76 -8.31
CA ARG A 165 9.66 8.55 -7.45
C ARG A 165 10.84 7.76 -6.89
N MET A 166 10.61 6.50 -6.51
CA MET A 166 11.68 5.62 -6.04
C MET A 166 12.73 5.38 -7.12
N ILE A 167 12.30 5.15 -8.36
CA ILE A 167 13.20 4.95 -9.51
C ILE A 167 13.98 6.22 -9.81
N GLU A 168 13.32 7.38 -9.89
CA GLU A 168 13.98 8.67 -10.17
C GLU A 168 15.06 9.02 -9.14
N ASN A 169 14.78 8.72 -7.87
CA ASN A 169 15.66 9.09 -6.75
C ASN A 169 16.58 7.96 -6.28
N ILE A 170 16.65 6.84 -7.03
CA ILE A 170 17.39 5.66 -6.58
C ILE A 170 18.88 5.90 -6.40
N HIS A 171 19.46 6.78 -7.21
CA HIS A 171 20.87 7.19 -7.12
C HIS A 171 21.20 7.83 -5.76
N ILE A 172 20.25 8.56 -5.15
CA ILE A 172 20.41 9.14 -3.82
C ILE A 172 20.48 8.02 -2.78
N LEU A 173 19.58 7.04 -2.86
CA LEU A 173 19.56 5.88 -1.97
C LEU A 173 20.84 5.06 -2.07
N MET A 174 21.33 4.83 -3.30
CA MET A 174 22.60 4.14 -3.54
C MET A 174 23.77 4.86 -2.88
N GLY A 175 23.84 6.19 -3.01
CA GLY A 175 24.87 7.01 -2.35
C GLY A 175 24.78 7.03 -0.82
N GLN A 176 23.65 6.63 -0.26
CA GLN A 176 23.45 6.47 1.19
C GLN A 176 23.62 5.02 1.66
N GLY A 177 24.15 4.13 0.82
CA GLY A 177 24.45 2.76 1.24
C GLY A 177 23.27 1.80 1.15
N LEU A 178 22.23 2.09 0.34
CA LEU A 178 21.18 1.13 0.01
C LEU A 178 21.79 -0.18 -0.51
N LYS A 179 21.31 -1.33 0.00
CA LYS A 179 21.61 -2.70 -0.44
C LYS A 179 20.46 -3.30 -1.24
N GLU A 180 19.21 -3.02 -0.86
CA GLU A 180 18.04 -3.50 -1.55
C GLU A 180 16.86 -2.55 -1.38
N LEU A 181 16.06 -2.39 -2.44
CA LEU A 181 14.80 -1.67 -2.43
C LEU A 181 13.70 -2.56 -3.01
N THR A 182 12.63 -2.72 -2.26
CA THR A 182 11.49 -3.57 -2.62
C THR A 182 10.18 -2.80 -2.40
N ILE A 183 9.25 -2.86 -3.34
CA ILE A 183 7.88 -2.35 -3.20
C ILE A 183 6.91 -3.53 -3.30
N GLY A 184 6.17 -3.79 -2.23
CA GLY A 184 5.43 -5.03 -2.04
C GLY A 184 6.29 -6.25 -2.27
N ASN A 185 5.97 -7.03 -3.30
CA ASN A 185 6.70 -8.26 -3.65
C ASN A 185 7.78 -8.03 -4.72
N LEU A 186 7.94 -6.79 -5.19
CA LEU A 186 8.83 -6.47 -6.29
C LEU A 186 10.11 -5.81 -5.80
N THR A 187 11.24 -6.48 -5.98
CA THR A 187 12.56 -5.88 -5.79
C THR A 187 12.87 -4.95 -6.96
N LEU A 188 12.89 -3.64 -6.72
CA LEU A 188 13.25 -2.63 -7.72
C LEU A 188 14.77 -2.56 -7.94
N TRP A 189 15.55 -2.82 -6.89
CA TRP A 189 17.00 -2.73 -6.96
C TRP A 189 17.66 -3.57 -5.87
N ARG A 190 18.80 -4.18 -6.21
CA ARG A 190 19.66 -4.91 -5.27
C ARG A 190 21.12 -4.69 -5.66
N ARG A 191 21.95 -4.34 -4.69
CA ARG A 191 23.40 -4.27 -4.85
C ARG A 191 23.92 -5.68 -5.13
N LYS A 192 24.66 -5.86 -6.23
CA LYS A 192 25.42 -7.09 -6.47
C LYS A 192 26.75 -6.98 -5.74
N ASP A 193 27.06 -7.93 -4.86
CA ASP A 193 28.37 -8.02 -4.23
C ASP A 193 29.36 -8.69 -5.19
N VAL A 194 30.57 -8.13 -5.32
CA VAL A 194 31.68 -8.56 -6.21
C VAL A 194 32.20 -9.98 -5.89
N ARG A 195 31.65 -10.68 -4.88
CA ARG A 195 32.06 -12.05 -4.50
C ARG A 195 31.20 -13.16 -5.14
N GLU A 196 30.14 -12.81 -5.86
CA GLU A 196 29.30 -13.76 -6.63
C GLU A 196 29.49 -13.58 -8.15
N GLU A 197 30.66 -13.12 -8.57
CA GLU A 197 31.08 -13.08 -9.97
C GLU A 197 31.71 -14.40 -10.38
N GLU A 198 30.88 -15.46 -10.46
CA GLU A 198 31.15 -16.63 -11.30
C GLU A 198 29.88 -17.50 -11.44
N LEU A 199 28.78 -16.96 -12.03
CA LEU A 199 27.87 -17.77 -12.87
C LEU A 199 26.70 -17.07 -13.56
N LYS A 200 26.38 -15.78 -13.34
CA LYS A 200 25.20 -15.17 -13.98
C LYS A 200 25.41 -13.74 -14.45
N GLU A 201 26.33 -13.56 -15.38
CA GLU A 201 26.37 -12.36 -16.22
C GLU A 201 25.69 -12.64 -17.57
N LYS A 202 24.40 -12.28 -17.64
CA LYS A 202 23.78 -11.49 -18.73
C LYS A 202 22.26 -11.51 -18.57
N VAL A 203 21.68 -10.35 -18.86
CA VAL A 203 20.25 -10.00 -18.90
C VAL A 203 19.71 -9.46 -17.56
N GLN A 204 18.97 -8.36 -17.68
CA GLN A 204 18.00 -7.82 -16.70
C GLN A 204 18.49 -6.71 -15.74
N GLY A 205 18.76 -5.53 -16.29
CA GLY A 205 18.90 -4.30 -15.49
C GLY A 205 17.96 -3.15 -15.89
N LEU A 206 17.40 -3.15 -17.10
CA LEU A 206 16.55 -2.03 -17.59
C LEU A 206 15.23 -2.46 -18.27
N LEU A 207 15.06 -3.74 -18.60
CA LEU A 207 13.86 -4.24 -19.29
C LEU A 207 12.68 -4.56 -18.34
N GLN A 208 12.93 -4.63 -17.02
CA GLN A 208 11.87 -4.86 -16.04
C GLN A 208 11.03 -3.62 -15.76
N SER A 209 11.52 -2.40 -15.96
CA SER A 209 10.79 -1.19 -15.58
C SER A 209 9.47 -1.02 -16.35
N THR A 210 9.44 -1.30 -17.65
CA THR A 210 8.22 -1.12 -18.47
C THR A 210 7.13 -2.16 -18.20
N GLU A 211 7.51 -3.43 -18.02
CA GLU A 211 6.57 -4.51 -17.67
C GLU A 211 6.06 -4.36 -16.23
N VAL A 212 6.93 -3.91 -15.31
CA VAL A 212 6.59 -3.58 -13.92
C VAL A 212 5.63 -2.40 -13.83
N ILE A 213 5.91 -1.30 -14.53
CA ILE A 213 5.01 -0.14 -14.58
C ILE A 213 3.65 -0.59 -15.11
N SER A 214 3.62 -1.46 -16.12
CA SER A 214 2.38 -2.00 -16.68
C SER A 214 1.60 -2.86 -15.68
N TYR A 215 2.26 -3.74 -14.92
CA TYR A 215 1.61 -4.57 -13.89
C TYR A 215 1.04 -3.72 -12.74
N ILE A 216 1.79 -2.70 -12.30
CA ILE A 216 1.37 -1.81 -11.22
C ILE A 216 0.20 -0.92 -11.65
N ILE A 217 0.21 -0.40 -12.88
CA ILE A 217 -0.93 0.34 -13.45
C ILE A 217 -2.17 -0.56 -13.55
N LEU A 218 -1.99 -1.84 -13.90
CA LEU A 218 -3.08 -2.82 -13.96
C LEU A 218 -3.69 -3.11 -12.58
N GLU A 219 -2.87 -3.30 -11.55
CA GLU A 219 -3.33 -3.47 -10.15
C GLU A 219 -4.07 -2.21 -9.63
N GLU A 220 -3.51 -1.02 -9.89
CA GLU A 220 -4.13 0.27 -9.56
C GLU A 220 -5.50 0.43 -10.22
N ALA A 221 -5.61 0.06 -11.50
CA ALA A 221 -6.87 0.10 -12.24
C ALA A 221 -7.89 -0.93 -11.70
N GLU A 222 -7.44 -2.15 -11.40
CA GLU A 222 -8.30 -3.20 -10.86
C GLU A 222 -8.89 -2.82 -9.49
N TYR A 223 -8.09 -2.22 -8.61
CA TYR A 223 -8.57 -1.73 -7.32
C TYR A 223 -9.55 -0.57 -7.46
N LYS A 224 -9.26 0.42 -8.32
CA LYS A 224 -10.19 1.55 -8.56
C LYS A 224 -11.54 1.06 -9.09
N LEU A 225 -11.51 0.06 -9.97
CA LEU A 225 -12.72 -0.60 -10.43
C LEU A 225 -13.45 -1.31 -9.28
N ARG A 226 -12.74 -2.02 -8.40
CA ARG A 226 -13.34 -2.67 -7.23
C ARG A 226 -13.98 -1.70 -6.24
N ASP A 227 -13.31 -0.58 -5.92
CA ASP A 227 -13.88 0.42 -5.00
C ASP A 227 -15.11 1.11 -5.62
N ALA A 228 -15.07 1.41 -6.92
CA ALA A 228 -16.22 1.93 -7.66
C ALA A 228 -17.39 0.93 -7.68
N ILE A 229 -17.11 -0.36 -7.91
CA ILE A 229 -18.12 -1.43 -7.84
C ILE A 229 -18.72 -1.49 -6.45
N SER A 230 -17.90 -1.52 -5.39
CA SER A 230 -18.39 -1.58 -4.01
C SER A 230 -19.24 -0.35 -3.65
N SER A 231 -18.88 0.84 -4.14
CA SER A 231 -19.70 2.04 -3.99
C SER A 231 -21.04 1.90 -4.70
N LYS A 232 -21.05 1.39 -5.94
CA LYS A 232 -22.27 1.19 -6.72
C LYS A 232 -23.16 0.09 -6.15
N GLU A 233 -22.59 -0.98 -5.60
CA GLU A 233 -23.34 -2.03 -4.89
C GLU A 233 -24.07 -1.47 -3.68
N LYS A 234 -23.46 -0.54 -2.93
CA LYS A 234 -24.12 0.14 -1.81
C LYS A 234 -25.27 1.04 -2.27
N GLU A 235 -25.09 1.78 -3.36
CA GLU A 235 -26.17 2.56 -3.98
C GLU A 235 -27.32 1.63 -4.41
N VAL A 236 -27.02 0.48 -5.02
CA VAL A 236 -28.03 -0.51 -5.42
C VAL A 236 -28.76 -1.08 -4.21
N VAL A 237 -28.06 -1.39 -3.11
CA VAL A 237 -28.69 -1.86 -1.87
C VAL A 237 -29.57 -0.77 -1.25
N ALA A 238 -29.14 0.50 -1.26
CA ALA A 238 -29.95 1.62 -0.78
C ALA A 238 -31.20 1.84 -1.65
N LEU A 239 -31.06 1.75 -2.98
CA LEU A 239 -32.19 1.81 -3.91
C LEU A 239 -33.14 0.61 -3.74
N GLN A 240 -32.63 -0.59 -3.45
CA GLN A 240 -33.43 -1.78 -3.14
C GLN A 240 -34.20 -1.64 -1.82
N GLN A 241 -33.66 -0.91 -0.84
CA GLN A 241 -34.36 -0.60 0.42
C GLN A 241 -35.48 0.44 0.20
N LEU A 242 -35.22 1.49 -0.58
CA LEU A 242 -36.24 2.47 -1.00
C LEU A 242 -37.36 1.83 -1.84
N LEU A 243 -37.02 0.81 -2.63
CA LEU A 243 -37.93 -0.01 -3.42
C LEU A 243 -38.92 -0.85 -2.60
N GLN A 244 -38.69 -1.06 -1.30
CA GLN A 244 -39.67 -1.73 -0.43
C GLN A 244 -40.77 -0.78 0.08
N GLU A 245 -40.64 0.53 -0.14
CA GLU A 245 -41.57 1.51 0.44
C GLU A 245 -42.58 2.13 -0.55
N GLU A 246 -42.45 1.99 -1.88
CA GLU A 246 -43.43 2.56 -2.83
C GLU A 246 -43.61 1.75 -4.15
N PRO A 247 -44.84 1.65 -4.71
CA PRO A 247 -45.08 0.98 -5.99
C PRO A 247 -45.22 2.02 -7.13
N LEU A 248 -44.13 2.30 -7.86
CA LEU A 248 -44.19 3.01 -9.14
C LEU A 248 -43.66 2.12 -10.28
N TYR A 249 -44.59 1.43 -10.93
CA TYR A 249 -44.36 0.31 -11.83
C TYR A 249 -43.66 0.66 -13.17
N GLU A 250 -43.79 1.90 -13.65
CA GLU A 250 -43.29 2.31 -14.98
C GLU A 250 -41.85 2.85 -14.96
N GLU A 251 -41.45 3.64 -13.96
CA GLU A 251 -40.05 4.06 -13.82
C GLU A 251 -39.13 2.88 -13.43
N LEU A 252 -39.66 1.93 -12.65
CA LEU A 252 -38.94 0.74 -12.24
C LEU A 252 -38.66 -0.25 -13.36
N THR A 253 -39.52 -0.32 -14.37
CA THR A 253 -39.28 -1.17 -15.54
C THR A 253 -38.16 -0.59 -16.41
N VAL A 254 -38.12 0.73 -16.57
CA VAL A 254 -37.06 1.43 -17.32
C VAL A 254 -35.70 1.32 -16.59
N LEU A 255 -35.68 1.56 -15.28
CA LEU A 255 -34.47 1.41 -14.47
C LEU A 255 -33.96 -0.03 -14.45
N ARG A 256 -34.86 -1.02 -14.36
CA ARG A 256 -34.49 -2.44 -14.44
C ARG A 256 -33.93 -2.82 -15.81
N SER A 257 -34.47 -2.28 -16.90
CA SER A 257 -33.89 -2.52 -18.23
C SER A 257 -32.50 -1.91 -18.38
N GLN A 258 -32.30 -0.68 -17.91
CA GLN A 258 -30.98 -0.03 -17.93
C GLN A 258 -29.97 -0.78 -17.07
N PHE A 259 -30.37 -1.27 -15.89
CA PHE A 259 -29.51 -2.07 -15.03
C PHE A 259 -29.06 -3.37 -15.71
N ASN A 260 -29.98 -4.08 -16.36
CA ASN A 260 -29.65 -5.31 -17.08
C ASN A 260 -28.72 -5.08 -18.27
N GLU A 261 -28.86 -3.94 -18.96
CA GLU A 261 -27.92 -3.54 -20.03
C GLU A 261 -26.53 -3.28 -19.49
N ILE A 262 -26.41 -2.52 -18.40
CA ILE A 262 -25.12 -2.24 -17.74
C ILE A 262 -24.46 -3.53 -17.25
N GLN A 263 -25.25 -4.44 -16.65
CA GLN A 263 -24.73 -5.74 -16.19
C GLN A 263 -24.17 -6.55 -17.35
N LYS A 264 -24.85 -6.56 -18.50
CA LYS A 264 -24.41 -7.26 -19.70
C LYS A 264 -23.15 -6.64 -20.32
N GLU A 265 -23.08 -5.32 -20.40
CA GLU A 265 -21.87 -4.61 -20.87
C GLU A 265 -20.67 -4.86 -19.96
N ASN A 266 -20.91 -4.99 -18.65
CA ASN A 266 -19.86 -5.28 -17.68
C ASN A 266 -19.36 -6.73 -17.78
N GLU A 267 -20.26 -7.70 -17.96
CA GLU A 267 -19.86 -9.09 -18.26
C GLU A 267 -19.06 -9.18 -19.55
N GLU A 268 -19.47 -8.45 -20.60
CA GLU A 268 -18.73 -8.41 -21.86
C GLU A 268 -17.34 -7.78 -21.70
N SER A 269 -17.24 -6.69 -20.93
CA SER A 269 -15.98 -6.01 -20.64
C SER A 269 -15.04 -6.86 -19.80
N SER A 270 -15.57 -7.54 -18.78
CA SER A 270 -14.84 -8.52 -17.97
C SER A 270 -14.30 -9.68 -18.81
N ASN A 271 -15.13 -10.21 -19.71
CA ASN A 271 -14.73 -11.25 -20.65
C ASN A 271 -13.64 -10.78 -21.63
N LYS A 272 -13.76 -9.55 -22.17
CA LYS A 272 -12.72 -8.91 -23.00
C LYS A 272 -11.40 -8.75 -22.24
N LEU A 273 -11.46 -8.33 -20.97
CA LEU A 273 -10.28 -8.17 -20.12
C LEU A 273 -9.60 -9.52 -19.85
N SER A 274 -10.39 -10.55 -19.52
CA SER A 274 -9.89 -11.92 -19.34
C SER A 274 -9.24 -12.46 -20.61
N LYS A 275 -9.84 -12.18 -21.78
CA LYS A 275 -9.26 -12.56 -23.08
C LYS A 275 -7.94 -11.84 -23.35
N MET A 276 -7.87 -10.52 -23.13
CA MET A 276 -6.62 -9.76 -23.26
C MET A 276 -5.53 -10.27 -22.30
N LYS A 277 -5.88 -10.58 -21.06
CA LYS A 277 -4.95 -11.17 -20.07
C LYS A 277 -4.39 -12.50 -20.57
N ASN A 278 -5.24 -13.37 -21.09
CA ASN A 278 -4.82 -14.66 -21.63
C ASN A 278 -3.98 -14.53 -22.91
N GLU A 279 -4.29 -13.58 -23.80
CA GLU A 279 -3.50 -13.30 -24.99
C GLU A 279 -2.12 -12.71 -24.65
N TYR A 280 -2.05 -11.83 -23.65
CA TYR A 280 -0.79 -11.28 -23.13
C TYR A 280 0.07 -12.35 -22.45
N LEU A 281 -0.53 -13.20 -21.61
CA LEU A 281 0.17 -14.37 -21.04
C LEU A 281 0.66 -15.33 -22.12
N ARG A 282 -0.11 -15.48 -23.21
CA ARG A 282 0.26 -16.32 -24.35
C ARG A 282 1.40 -15.71 -25.17
N SER A 283 1.42 -14.39 -25.39
CA SER A 283 2.53 -13.71 -26.09
C SER A 283 3.83 -13.76 -25.30
N LEU A 284 3.75 -13.73 -23.96
CA LEU A 284 4.87 -14.01 -23.07
C LEU A 284 5.40 -15.45 -23.24
N SER A 285 4.56 -16.42 -23.63
CA SER A 285 4.90 -17.84 -23.79
C SER A 285 5.36 -18.23 -25.21
N SER A 286 4.96 -17.48 -26.24
CA SER A 286 5.12 -17.87 -27.66
C SER A 286 6.50 -17.62 -28.26
N ASN A 287 7.44 -17.02 -27.53
CA ASN A 287 8.85 -17.00 -27.91
C ASN A 287 9.52 -18.35 -27.56
N THR A 288 9.09 -19.42 -28.23
CA THR A 288 9.43 -20.82 -27.90
C THR A 288 10.90 -21.19 -28.10
N ASP A 289 11.68 -20.35 -28.81
CA ASP A 289 13.12 -20.57 -29.05
C ASP A 289 14.04 -19.68 -28.20
N SER A 290 13.49 -18.74 -27.45
CA SER A 290 14.27 -17.91 -26.51
C SER A 290 14.78 -18.73 -25.33
N ALA A 291 16.00 -18.45 -24.86
CA ALA A 291 16.54 -19.05 -23.64
C ALA A 291 15.59 -18.91 -22.44
N ALA A 292 14.83 -17.81 -22.37
CA ALA A 292 13.85 -17.55 -21.31
C ALA A 292 12.62 -18.49 -21.36
N SER A 293 12.22 -18.99 -22.54
CA SER A 293 11.12 -19.97 -22.63
C SER A 293 11.57 -21.38 -22.32
N LYS A 294 12.84 -21.73 -22.61
CA LYS A 294 13.45 -22.99 -22.18
C LYS A 294 13.61 -23.06 -20.66
N VAL A 295 14.07 -21.97 -20.04
CA VAL A 295 14.17 -21.84 -18.57
C VAL A 295 12.79 -21.90 -17.92
N ARG A 296 11.79 -21.16 -18.41
CA ARG A 296 10.42 -21.22 -17.87
C ARG A 296 9.79 -22.61 -18.00
N ARG A 297 10.08 -23.34 -19.08
CA ARG A 297 9.61 -24.73 -19.25
C ARG A 297 10.28 -25.66 -18.23
N GLY A 298 11.59 -25.52 -18.01
CA GLY A 298 12.32 -26.24 -16.97
C GLY A 298 11.77 -25.97 -15.57
N MET A 299 11.57 -24.70 -15.22
CA MET A 299 10.99 -24.30 -13.93
C MET A 299 9.54 -24.81 -13.76
N SER A 300 8.73 -24.83 -14.84
CA SER A 300 7.38 -25.39 -14.76
C SER A 300 7.40 -26.89 -14.48
N PHE A 301 8.33 -27.64 -15.07
CA PHE A 301 8.51 -29.06 -14.77
C PHE A 301 8.95 -29.28 -13.32
N GLU A 302 9.90 -28.50 -12.81
CA GLU A 302 10.35 -28.58 -11.41
C GLU A 302 9.24 -28.21 -10.41
N ILE A 303 8.41 -27.21 -10.74
CA ILE A 303 7.26 -26.82 -9.91
C ILE A 303 6.19 -27.91 -9.91
N ASP A 304 5.90 -28.52 -11.05
CA ASP A 304 4.92 -29.60 -11.13
C ASP A 304 5.42 -30.87 -10.44
N ASP A 305 6.73 -31.13 -10.46
CA ASP A 305 7.38 -32.20 -9.68
C ASP A 305 7.30 -31.92 -8.16
N CYS A 306 7.62 -30.70 -7.73
CA CYS A 306 7.42 -30.25 -6.34
C CYS A 306 5.97 -30.39 -5.87
N LYS A 307 4.99 -30.07 -6.74
CA LYS A 307 3.57 -30.25 -6.43
C LYS A 307 3.20 -31.72 -6.32
N CYS A 308 3.71 -32.58 -7.20
CA CYS A 308 3.52 -34.02 -7.10
C CYS A 308 4.09 -34.56 -5.79
N HIS A 309 5.28 -34.13 -5.38
CA HIS A 309 5.90 -34.50 -4.12
C HIS A 309 5.12 -33.99 -2.90
N LEU A 310 4.70 -32.73 -2.89
CA LEU A 310 3.84 -32.18 -1.82
C LEU A 310 2.49 -32.91 -1.72
N LYS A 311 1.92 -33.30 -2.85
CA LYS A 311 0.66 -34.07 -2.91
C LYS A 311 0.84 -35.52 -2.48
N ALA A 312 2.04 -36.08 -2.64
CA ALA A 312 2.41 -37.38 -2.09
C ALA A 312 2.66 -37.32 -0.58
N MET A 313 3.31 -36.26 -0.08
CA MET A 313 3.58 -36.01 1.35
C MET A 313 2.32 -35.77 2.19
N THR A 314 1.22 -35.36 1.56
CA THR A 314 -0.07 -35.15 2.21
C THR A 314 -0.94 -36.41 2.29
N ARG A 315 -0.47 -37.56 1.77
CA ARG A 315 -1.19 -38.83 1.89
C ARG A 315 -0.90 -39.47 3.26
N PRO A 316 -1.91 -40.05 3.93
CA PRO A 316 -1.75 -40.62 5.29
C PRO A 316 -0.74 -41.76 5.40
N ASP A 317 -0.39 -42.36 4.27
CA ASP A 317 0.49 -43.50 4.06
C ASP A 317 1.93 -43.10 3.65
N TYR A 318 2.24 -41.79 3.62
CA TYR A 318 3.58 -41.32 3.25
C TYR A 318 4.61 -41.62 4.36
N GLN A 319 5.50 -42.58 4.10
CA GLN A 319 6.72 -42.79 4.87
C GLN A 319 7.89 -42.14 4.12
N PRO A 320 8.63 -41.19 4.74
CA PRO A 320 9.85 -40.65 4.14
C PRO A 320 10.89 -41.77 4.02
N LEU A 321 11.51 -41.90 2.83
CA LEU A 321 12.69 -42.73 2.67
C LEU A 321 13.81 -42.12 3.52
N VAL A 322 14.20 -42.83 4.57
CA VAL A 322 15.41 -42.53 5.33
C VAL A 322 16.55 -43.22 4.58
N ASP A 323 17.40 -42.43 3.93
CA ASP A 323 18.62 -42.95 3.32
C ASP A 323 19.62 -43.29 4.45
N ASP A 324 20.11 -44.54 4.45
CA ASP A 324 21.22 -45.05 5.30
C ASP A 324 22.59 -44.48 4.89
#